data_AF-A0A7Y3MLK1-F1
#
_entry.id   AF-A0A7Y3MLK1-F1
#
_cell.length_a   1.000
_cell.length_b   1.000
_cell.length_c   1.000
_cell.angle_alpha   90.00
_cell.angle_beta   90.00
_cell.angle_gamma   90.00
#
_symmetry.space_group_name_H-M   'P 1'
#
loop_
_entity.id
_entity.type
_entity.pdbx_description
1 polymer ?
#
loop_
_entity_poly.entity_id
_entity_poly.type
_entity_poly.pdbx_seq_one_letter_code
_entity_poly.pdbx_strand_id
1 'polypeptide(L)'
;MIPKLKNGIALFALVQIFFVQWVGHYPEWIEIYYSEGIYPIIAMFLRTLFGWIPFSVGDLGYAILVVISIRYLVFHKHEIVKKPLNFIRDIVMIFSVVFFVFHLFWGMNYYRKPVISKFDIPESIGANHVSAFTDKLIKRTNKLQYDLTTDSLLAVVLPYSKSEVFELTSSSYENIEKTYPFLKYERPSLKSSLFSKMLSYMGYGGYLNPFTNEAQVNGLLPLYRLPVVSGHEVGHQLGYSSETDTNFIGILTIAHSEDPYYQYAAHSYALAYILNLWQQKDEPTFKKYIQQLNPGVKKNYQEIADFWMFHENPLEPIFKSVFDTFLKVNNQELGIQSYSKVTDLLLRYDYHIGL
;
A
#
# COMPACT_ATOMS: atom_id res chain seq x y z
N MET A 1 -10.17 -42.11 -9.29
CA MET A 1 -10.39 -41.31 -8.07
C MET A 1 -9.76 -39.93 -8.16
N ILE A 2 -8.46 -39.82 -8.49
CA ILE A 2 -7.75 -38.53 -8.66
C ILE A 2 -8.38 -37.58 -9.71
N PRO A 3 -8.84 -38.04 -10.90
CA PRO A 3 -9.46 -37.14 -11.89
C PRO A 3 -10.79 -36.53 -11.42
N LYS A 4 -11.59 -37.29 -10.65
CA LYS A 4 -12.87 -36.81 -10.10
C LYS A 4 -12.65 -35.71 -9.05
N LEU A 5 -11.65 -35.86 -8.19
CA LEU A 5 -11.26 -34.84 -7.21
C LEU A 5 -10.77 -33.56 -7.90
N LYS A 6 -9.89 -33.66 -8.90
CA LYS A 6 -9.41 -32.50 -9.67
C LYS A 6 -10.56 -31.74 -10.34
N ASN A 7 -11.52 -32.46 -10.94
CA ASN A 7 -12.71 -31.84 -11.52
C ASN A 7 -13.57 -31.14 -10.44
N GLY A 8 -13.76 -31.78 -9.28
CA GLY A 8 -14.51 -31.20 -8.17
C GLY A 8 -13.91 -29.88 -7.68
N ILE A 9 -12.58 -29.83 -7.48
CA ILE A 9 -11.88 -28.61 -7.08
C ILE A 9 -11.99 -27.53 -8.16
N ALA A 10 -11.78 -27.88 -9.43
CA ALA A 10 -11.92 -26.93 -10.53
C ALA A 10 -13.33 -26.32 -10.61
N LEU A 11 -14.38 -27.13 -10.42
CA LEU A 11 -15.77 -26.65 -10.39
C LEU A 11 -16.07 -25.80 -9.15
N PHE A 12 -15.41 -26.08 -8.02
CA PHE A 12 -15.56 -25.30 -6.80
C PHE A 12 -15.08 -23.85 -6.96
N ALA A 13 -14.19 -23.56 -7.93
CA ALA A 13 -13.81 -22.18 -8.27
C ALA A 13 -15.02 -21.29 -8.57
N LEU A 14 -16.02 -21.81 -9.28
CA LEU A 14 -17.23 -21.06 -9.60
C LEU A 14 -18.02 -20.72 -8.33
N VAL A 15 -18.17 -21.70 -7.43
CA VAL A 15 -18.85 -21.51 -6.14
C VAL A 15 -18.12 -20.45 -5.31
N GLN A 16 -16.78 -20.49 -5.27
CA GLN A 16 -15.98 -19.49 -4.56
C GLN A 16 -16.18 -18.09 -5.14
N ILE A 17 -16.14 -17.93 -6.46
CA ILE A 17 -16.34 -16.63 -7.12
C ILE A 17 -17.72 -16.07 -6.78
N PHE A 18 -18.78 -16.88 -6.93
CA PHE A 18 -20.13 -16.45 -6.58
C PHE A 18 -20.26 -16.12 -5.09
N PHE A 19 -19.64 -16.91 -4.21
CA PHE A 19 -19.65 -16.65 -2.78
C PHE A 19 -18.96 -15.33 -2.42
N VAL A 20 -17.76 -15.08 -2.94
CA VAL A 20 -17.02 -13.82 -2.70
C VAL A 20 -17.82 -12.62 -3.22
N GLN A 21 -18.36 -12.70 -4.43
CA GLN A 21 -19.20 -11.63 -4.99
C GLN A 21 -20.45 -11.40 -4.15
N TRP A 22 -21.12 -12.46 -3.69
CA TRP A 22 -22.31 -12.35 -2.85
C TRP A 22 -21.99 -11.73 -1.49
N VAL A 23 -20.98 -12.25 -0.78
CA VAL A 23 -20.57 -11.73 0.53
C VAL A 23 -20.04 -10.30 0.42
N GLY A 24 -19.39 -9.94 -0.70
CA GLY A 24 -18.91 -8.59 -0.99
C GLY A 24 -19.97 -7.48 -0.95
N HIS A 25 -21.26 -7.82 -1.04
CA HIS A 25 -22.37 -6.87 -0.89
C HIS A 25 -22.69 -6.53 0.58
N TYR A 26 -22.02 -7.18 1.55
CA TYR A 26 -22.27 -7.02 2.99
C TYR A 26 -21.00 -6.53 3.72
N PRO A 27 -20.56 -5.27 3.48
CA PRO A 27 -19.32 -4.75 4.06
C PRO A 27 -19.32 -4.71 5.59
N GLU A 28 -20.47 -4.51 6.25
CA GLU A 28 -20.63 -4.65 7.70
C GLU A 28 -20.23 -6.03 8.20
N TRP A 29 -20.69 -7.06 7.50
CA TRP A 29 -20.43 -8.44 7.88
C TRP A 29 -18.94 -8.77 7.71
N ILE A 30 -18.35 -8.32 6.61
CA ILE A 30 -16.92 -8.51 6.33
C ILE A 30 -16.08 -7.79 7.37
N GLU A 31 -16.40 -6.54 7.70
CA GLU A 31 -15.66 -5.78 8.72
C GLU A 31 -15.64 -6.53 10.07
N ILE A 32 -16.81 -6.94 10.57
CA ILE A 32 -16.94 -7.55 11.90
C ILE A 32 -16.36 -8.97 11.94
N TYR A 33 -16.74 -9.83 11.01
CA TYR A 33 -16.44 -11.26 11.10
C TYR A 33 -15.11 -11.64 10.43
N TYR A 34 -14.78 -11.01 9.31
CA TYR A 34 -13.54 -11.30 8.60
C TYR A 34 -12.42 -10.34 9.01
N SER A 35 -12.54 -9.04 8.73
CA SER A 35 -11.44 -8.08 8.86
C SER A 35 -10.99 -7.84 10.30
N GLU A 36 -11.93 -7.76 11.25
CA GLU A 36 -11.64 -7.60 12.68
C GLU A 36 -11.64 -8.94 13.45
N GLY A 37 -12.26 -9.98 12.88
CA GLY A 37 -12.37 -11.30 13.51
C GLY A 37 -11.30 -12.29 13.05
N ILE A 38 -11.52 -12.92 11.90
CA ILE A 38 -10.70 -14.03 11.39
C ILE A 38 -9.31 -13.55 10.91
N TYR A 39 -9.27 -12.45 10.18
CA TYR A 39 -8.06 -11.96 9.50
C TYR A 39 -6.91 -11.66 10.48
N PRO A 40 -7.10 -10.96 11.61
CA PRO A 40 -6.00 -10.66 12.54
C PRO A 40 -5.33 -11.93 13.10
N ILE A 41 -6.09 -13.01 13.29
CA ILE A 41 -5.57 -14.31 13.73
C ILE A 41 -4.66 -14.92 12.65
N ILE A 42 -5.12 -14.93 11.40
CA ILE A 42 -4.35 -15.43 10.25
C ILE A 42 -3.10 -14.57 10.05
N ALA A 43 -3.24 -13.24 10.05
CA ALA A 43 -2.15 -12.30 9.88
C ALA A 43 -1.08 -12.45 10.99
N MET A 44 -1.48 -12.57 12.26
CA MET A 44 -0.54 -12.83 13.36
C MET A 44 0.18 -14.16 13.18
N PHE A 45 -0.52 -15.22 12.79
CA PHE A 45 0.09 -16.53 12.55
C PHE A 45 1.16 -16.46 11.46
N LEU A 46 0.82 -15.87 10.31
CA LEU A 46 1.75 -15.71 9.18
C LEU A 46 2.94 -14.82 9.53
N ARG A 47 2.71 -13.68 10.18
CA ARG A 47 3.79 -12.77 10.62
C ARG A 47 4.68 -13.39 11.71
N THR A 48 4.14 -14.26 12.56
CA THR A 48 4.95 -15.03 13.51
C THR A 48 5.83 -16.06 12.79
N LEU A 49 5.29 -16.71 11.76
CA LEU A 49 6.01 -17.72 10.98
C LEU A 49 7.14 -17.11 10.13
N PHE A 50 6.87 -15.98 9.47
CA PHE A 50 7.77 -15.40 8.47
C PHE A 50 8.49 -14.13 8.93
N GLY A 51 7.96 -13.36 9.88
CA GLY A 51 8.45 -12.02 10.22
C GLY A 51 9.89 -11.97 10.74
N TRP A 52 10.33 -13.00 11.47
CA TRP A 52 11.69 -13.09 12.00
C TRP A 52 12.78 -13.36 10.94
N ILE A 53 12.40 -13.75 9.73
CA ILE A 53 13.34 -14.02 8.64
C ILE A 53 13.78 -12.69 8.01
N PRO A 54 15.08 -12.37 7.89
CA PRO A 54 15.55 -11.02 7.55
C PRO A 54 15.37 -10.62 6.07
N PHE A 55 14.84 -11.52 5.23
CA PHE A 55 14.55 -11.27 3.82
C PHE A 55 13.10 -11.65 3.48
N SER A 56 12.59 -11.15 2.35
CA SER A 56 11.23 -11.46 1.89
C SER A 56 11.11 -12.92 1.45
N VAL A 57 10.40 -13.72 2.25
CA VAL A 57 10.11 -15.12 1.96
C VAL A 57 9.07 -15.22 0.84
N GLY A 58 8.14 -14.28 0.79
CA GLY A 58 7.12 -14.13 -0.23
C GLY A 58 7.70 -13.93 -1.63
N ASP A 59 8.68 -13.03 -1.77
CA ASP A 59 9.41 -12.85 -3.04
C ASP A 59 10.12 -14.13 -3.46
N LEU A 60 10.81 -14.79 -2.52
CA LEU A 60 11.48 -16.06 -2.79
C LEU A 60 10.47 -17.13 -3.24
N GLY A 61 9.31 -17.20 -2.58
CA GLY A 61 8.22 -18.09 -2.95
C GLY A 61 7.70 -17.83 -4.37
N TYR A 62 7.50 -16.57 -4.75
CA TYR A 62 7.12 -16.19 -6.11
C TYR A 62 8.20 -16.56 -7.14
N ALA A 63 9.47 -16.31 -6.85
CA ALA A 63 10.58 -16.70 -7.74
C ALA A 63 10.61 -18.23 -7.96
N ILE A 64 10.47 -19.02 -6.88
CA ILE A 64 10.42 -20.48 -6.96
C ILE A 64 9.21 -20.94 -7.79
N LEU A 65 8.03 -20.34 -7.57
CA LEU A 65 6.81 -20.67 -8.31
C LEU A 65 6.97 -20.43 -9.82
N VAL A 66 7.60 -19.32 -10.22
CA VAL A 66 7.91 -19.03 -11.62
C VAL A 66 8.84 -20.10 -12.21
N VAL A 67 9.92 -20.45 -11.51
CA VAL A 67 10.87 -21.48 -11.96
C VAL A 67 10.19 -22.85 -12.12
N ILE A 68 9.38 -23.26 -11.15
CA ILE A 68 8.62 -24.52 -11.21
C ILE A 68 7.64 -24.51 -12.38
N SER A 69 6.95 -23.39 -12.60
CA SER A 69 5.98 -23.23 -13.69
C SER A 69 6.65 -23.33 -15.07
N ILE A 70 7.75 -22.61 -15.29
CA ILE A 70 8.53 -22.67 -16.54
C ILE A 70 9.05 -24.10 -16.76
N ARG A 71 9.62 -24.72 -15.73
CA ARG A 71 10.08 -26.11 -15.79
C ARG A 71 8.94 -27.04 -16.21
N TYR A 72 7.78 -26.93 -15.57
CA TYR A 72 6.61 -27.76 -15.91
C TYR A 72 6.22 -27.60 -17.39
N LEU A 73 6.12 -26.37 -17.88
CA LEU A 73 5.76 -26.07 -19.27
C LEU A 73 6.78 -26.64 -20.27
N VAL A 74 8.08 -26.52 -19.99
CA VAL A 74 9.13 -27.01 -20.88
C VAL A 74 9.13 -28.54 -20.97
N PHE A 75 9.05 -29.23 -19.83
CA PHE A 75 9.12 -30.70 -19.80
C PHE A 75 7.82 -31.38 -20.25
N HIS A 76 6.66 -30.76 -20.06
CA HIS A 76 5.36 -31.36 -20.39
C HIS A 76 4.73 -30.78 -21.67
N LYS A 77 5.47 -29.99 -22.46
CA LYS A 77 4.96 -29.33 -23.69
C LYS A 77 4.21 -30.27 -24.63
N HIS A 78 4.71 -31.50 -24.84
CA HIS A 78 4.09 -32.47 -25.73
C HIS A 78 2.77 -33.03 -25.16
N GLU A 79 2.68 -33.19 -23.84
CA GLU A 79 1.45 -33.64 -23.18
C GLU A 79 0.39 -32.54 -23.18
N ILE A 80 0.80 -31.29 -22.96
CA ILE A 80 -0.08 -30.12 -23.01
C ILE A 80 -0.74 -30.00 -24.38
N VAL A 81 0.02 -30.14 -25.46
CA VAL A 81 -0.50 -30.10 -26.83
C VAL A 81 -1.43 -31.28 -27.12
N LYS A 82 -1.11 -32.49 -26.63
CA LYS A 82 -1.92 -33.69 -26.87
C LYS A 82 -3.20 -33.75 -26.03
N LYS A 83 -3.21 -33.13 -24.84
CA LYS A 83 -4.32 -33.20 -23.86
C LYS A 83 -4.63 -31.80 -23.27
N PRO A 84 -5.01 -30.82 -24.10
CA PRO A 84 -5.19 -29.44 -23.65
C PRO A 84 -6.26 -29.29 -22.57
N LEU A 85 -7.34 -30.07 -22.63
CA LEU A 85 -8.42 -30.02 -21.62
C LEU A 85 -7.95 -30.46 -20.22
N ASN A 86 -7.03 -31.42 -20.14
CA ASN A 86 -6.48 -31.84 -18.85
C ASN A 86 -5.57 -30.75 -18.25
N PHE A 87 -4.80 -30.07 -19.12
CA PHE A 87 -3.96 -28.96 -18.71
C PHE A 87 -4.81 -27.76 -18.25
N ILE A 88 -5.85 -27.40 -18.99
CA ILE A 88 -6.80 -26.35 -18.60
C ILE A 88 -7.46 -26.69 -17.27
N ARG A 89 -7.96 -27.92 -17.08
CA ARG A 89 -8.52 -28.34 -15.79
C ARG A 89 -7.53 -28.16 -14.65
N ASP A 90 -6.27 -28.56 -14.85
CA ASP A 90 -5.25 -28.46 -13.82
C ASP A 90 -4.91 -27.00 -13.50
N ILE A 91 -4.90 -26.11 -14.50
CA ILE A 91 -4.82 -24.65 -14.28
C ILE A 91 -6.00 -24.15 -13.46
N VAL A 92 -7.24 -24.50 -13.83
CA VAL A 92 -8.45 -24.05 -13.10
C VAL A 92 -8.47 -24.59 -11.67
N MET A 93 -7.98 -25.81 -11.46
CA MET A 93 -7.84 -26.40 -10.13
C MET A 93 -6.81 -25.64 -9.29
N ILE A 94 -5.64 -25.32 -9.84
CA ILE A 94 -4.63 -24.48 -9.16
C ILE A 94 -5.21 -23.10 -8.85
N PHE A 95 -5.88 -22.48 -9.82
CA PHE A 95 -6.56 -21.20 -9.65
C PHE A 95 -7.58 -21.27 -8.50
N SER A 96 -8.40 -22.32 -8.43
CA SER A 96 -9.37 -22.50 -7.33
C SER A 96 -8.70 -22.54 -5.96
N VAL A 97 -7.57 -23.24 -5.83
CA VAL A 97 -6.83 -23.31 -4.56
C VAL A 97 -6.23 -21.96 -4.22
N VAL A 98 -5.56 -21.31 -5.18
CA VAL A 98 -4.93 -19.99 -4.98
C VAL A 98 -5.98 -18.94 -4.67
N PHE A 99 -7.12 -18.92 -5.37
CA PHE A 99 -8.22 -18.00 -5.15
C PHE A 99 -8.79 -18.15 -3.74
N PHE A 100 -9.03 -19.39 -3.30
CA PHE A 100 -9.51 -19.67 -1.94
C PHE A 100 -8.52 -19.19 -0.88
N VAL A 101 -7.24 -19.58 -0.99
CA VAL A 101 -6.21 -19.20 -0.01
C VAL A 101 -6.03 -17.68 0.01
N PHE A 102 -6.01 -17.04 -1.16
CA PHE A 102 -5.90 -15.59 -1.28
C PHE A 102 -7.03 -14.88 -0.55
N HIS A 103 -8.30 -15.23 -0.82
CA HIS A 103 -9.44 -14.59 -0.16
C HIS A 103 -9.50 -14.90 1.33
N LEU A 104 -9.15 -16.12 1.73
CA LEU A 104 -9.08 -16.51 3.14
C LEU A 104 -7.99 -15.74 3.89
N PHE A 105 -6.83 -15.53 3.27
CA PHE A 105 -5.68 -14.92 3.95
C PHE A 105 -5.73 -13.41 3.91
N TRP A 106 -6.25 -12.80 2.85
CA TRP A 106 -6.28 -11.35 2.75
C TRP A 106 -7.39 -10.79 1.86
N GLY A 107 -7.72 -11.42 0.74
CA GLY A 107 -8.56 -10.85 -0.31
C GLY A 107 -9.97 -10.43 0.11
N MET A 108 -10.57 -11.01 1.15
CA MET A 108 -11.88 -10.51 1.63
C MET A 108 -11.79 -9.08 2.21
N ASN A 109 -10.60 -8.59 2.57
CA ASN A 109 -10.38 -7.21 3.00
C ASN A 109 -10.74 -6.18 1.92
N TYR A 110 -10.80 -6.56 0.63
CA TYR A 110 -11.23 -5.67 -0.46
C TYR A 110 -12.61 -5.06 -0.30
N TYR A 111 -13.45 -5.73 0.47
CA TYR A 111 -14.86 -5.40 0.66
C TYR A 111 -15.13 -4.85 2.07
N ARG A 112 -14.06 -4.52 2.82
CA ARG A 112 -14.18 -3.95 4.17
C ARG A 112 -14.68 -2.51 4.14
N LYS A 113 -15.00 -1.96 5.32
CA LYS A 113 -15.40 -0.54 5.41
C LYS A 113 -14.18 0.39 5.22
N PRO A 114 -14.35 1.55 4.55
CA PRO A 114 -13.28 2.53 4.44
C PRO A 114 -12.80 3.02 5.80
N VAL A 115 -11.51 3.31 5.94
CA VAL A 115 -10.90 3.74 7.21
C VAL A 115 -11.57 4.97 7.82
N ILE A 116 -12.10 5.88 6.98
CA ILE A 116 -12.78 7.09 7.44
C ILE A 116 -13.98 6.80 8.35
N SER A 117 -14.62 5.64 8.19
CA SER A 117 -15.73 5.20 9.04
C SER A 117 -15.30 4.96 10.50
N LYS A 118 -14.00 4.83 10.78
CA LYS A 118 -13.45 4.70 12.14
C LYS A 118 -13.33 6.03 12.89
N PHE A 119 -13.40 7.17 12.19
CA PHE A 119 -13.16 8.49 12.78
C PHE A 119 -14.43 9.26 13.13
N ASP A 120 -15.61 8.78 12.74
CA ASP A 120 -16.92 9.45 12.95
C ASP A 120 -16.93 10.93 12.52
N ILE A 121 -16.24 11.27 11.42
CA ILE A 121 -16.13 12.64 10.94
C ILE A 121 -17.11 12.96 9.80
N PRO A 122 -17.82 14.10 9.86
CA PRO A 122 -18.70 14.56 8.79
C PRO A 122 -18.00 14.72 7.43
N GLU A 123 -18.78 14.69 6.36
CA GLU A 123 -18.27 14.99 5.01
C GLU A 123 -18.03 16.49 4.78
N SER A 124 -18.65 17.36 5.58
CA SER A 124 -18.56 18.80 5.39
C SER A 124 -17.17 19.33 5.74
N ILE A 125 -16.62 20.13 4.81
CA ILE A 125 -15.42 20.94 4.99
C ILE A 125 -15.74 22.41 4.72
N GLY A 126 -15.08 23.33 5.42
CA GLY A 126 -15.25 24.76 5.20
C GLY A 126 -14.70 25.20 3.83
N ALA A 127 -15.36 26.18 3.18
CA ALA A 127 -15.03 26.64 1.83
C ALA A 127 -13.56 27.09 1.64
N ASN A 128 -12.94 27.61 2.70
CA ASN A 128 -11.55 28.09 2.68
C ASN A 128 -10.55 27.11 3.33
N HIS A 129 -11.01 25.92 3.76
CA HIS A 129 -10.16 25.02 4.53
C HIS A 129 -8.98 24.48 3.72
N VAL A 130 -9.16 24.21 2.42
CA VAL A 130 -8.08 23.73 1.55
C VAL A 130 -6.90 24.70 1.56
N SER A 131 -7.14 26.01 1.43
CA SER A 131 -6.08 27.03 1.47
C SER A 131 -5.42 27.10 2.85
N ALA A 132 -6.22 27.10 3.92
CA ALA A 132 -5.70 27.14 5.29
C ALA A 132 -4.83 25.90 5.62
N PHE A 133 -5.26 24.72 5.19
CA PHE A 133 -4.50 23.49 5.37
C PHE A 133 -3.23 23.49 4.52
N THR A 134 -3.29 24.02 3.30
CA THR A 134 -2.10 24.20 2.44
C THR A 134 -1.06 25.08 3.14
N ASP A 135 -1.48 26.23 3.65
CA ASP A 135 -0.60 27.15 4.39
C ASP A 135 -0.03 26.49 5.67
N LYS A 136 -0.85 25.72 6.40
CA LYS A 136 -0.43 24.94 7.58
C LYS A 136 0.68 23.95 7.21
N LEU A 137 0.47 23.14 6.17
CA LEU A 137 1.42 22.14 5.70
C LEU A 137 2.73 22.76 5.17
N ILE A 138 2.66 23.86 4.42
CA ILE A 138 3.84 24.59 3.95
C ILE A 138 4.68 25.07 5.13
N LYS A 139 4.05 25.75 6.10
CA LYS A 139 4.74 26.25 7.28
C LYS A 139 5.39 25.12 8.08
N ARG A 140 4.66 24.03 8.32
CA ARG A 140 5.16 22.88 9.08
C ARG A 140 6.31 22.18 8.35
N THR A 141 6.17 21.95 7.05
CA THR A 141 7.20 21.30 6.22
C THR A 141 8.47 22.13 6.13
N ASN A 142 8.36 23.43 5.84
CA ASN A 142 9.51 24.34 5.80
C ASN A 142 10.21 24.45 7.16
N LYS A 143 9.44 24.51 8.25
CA LYS A 143 9.99 24.55 9.60
C LYS A 143 10.76 23.28 9.93
N LEU A 144 10.15 22.10 9.72
CA LEU A 144 10.82 20.82 9.97
C LEU A 144 12.09 20.68 9.11
N GLN A 145 12.02 21.06 7.83
CA GLN A 145 13.20 21.06 6.97
C GLN A 145 14.31 21.93 7.55
N TYR A 146 14.01 23.18 7.92
CA TYR A 146 15.01 24.09 8.47
C TYR A 146 15.54 23.64 9.84
N ASP A 147 14.68 23.13 10.72
CA ASP A 147 15.09 22.62 12.03
C ASP A 147 16.05 21.41 11.90
N LEU A 148 15.85 20.57 10.88
CA LEU A 148 16.67 19.38 10.62
C LEU A 148 17.98 19.68 9.89
N THR A 149 18.01 20.68 9.00
CA THR A 149 19.19 20.98 8.18
C THR A 149 19.95 22.21 8.63
N THR A 150 19.33 23.09 9.42
CA THR A 150 19.78 24.46 9.76
C THR A 150 20.03 25.36 8.54
N ASP A 151 19.61 24.94 7.34
CA ASP A 151 19.81 25.64 6.07
C ASP A 151 18.63 25.38 5.13
N SER A 152 17.92 26.44 4.74
CA SER A 152 16.76 26.36 3.84
C SER A 152 17.09 25.89 2.43
N LEU A 153 18.37 25.91 2.03
CA LEU A 153 18.85 25.47 0.73
C LEU A 153 19.15 23.97 0.66
N LEU A 154 19.33 23.30 1.80
CA LEU A 154 19.70 21.89 1.86
C LEU A 154 18.47 20.97 1.93
N ALA A 155 18.49 19.90 1.15
CA ALA A 155 17.49 18.84 1.26
C ALA A 155 17.64 18.10 2.59
N VAL A 156 16.55 17.58 3.15
CA VAL A 156 16.61 16.71 4.32
C VAL A 156 17.18 15.36 3.88
N VAL A 157 18.20 14.89 4.60
CA VAL A 157 18.77 13.55 4.45
C VAL A 157 18.49 12.79 5.74
N LEU A 158 17.87 11.62 5.63
CA LEU A 158 17.61 10.77 6.78
C LEU A 158 18.91 10.12 7.26
N PRO A 159 19.24 10.20 8.56
CA PRO A 159 20.46 9.63 9.12
C PRO A 159 20.30 8.13 9.46
N TYR A 160 19.37 7.43 8.79
CA TYR A 160 18.95 6.07 9.13
C TYR A 160 19.27 5.09 8.01
N SER A 161 19.66 3.89 8.41
CA SER A 161 19.60 2.70 7.56
C SER A 161 18.15 2.27 7.31
N LYS A 162 17.94 1.43 6.30
CA LYS A 162 16.60 0.89 5.99
C LYS A 162 16.01 0.05 7.12
N SER A 163 16.85 -0.69 7.84
CA SER A 163 16.42 -1.46 9.02
C SER A 163 15.94 -0.55 10.14
N GLU A 164 16.68 0.53 10.43
CA GLU A 164 16.26 1.53 11.42
C GLU A 164 14.95 2.21 11.02
N VAL A 165 14.75 2.48 9.71
CA VAL A 165 13.45 2.98 9.22
C VAL A 165 12.33 1.98 9.52
N PHE A 166 12.53 0.68 9.30
CA PHE A 166 11.48 -0.31 9.58
C PHE A 166 11.18 -0.46 11.08
N GLU A 167 12.21 -0.35 11.92
CA GLU A 167 12.07 -0.34 13.38
C GLU A 167 11.30 0.90 13.85
N LEU A 168 11.70 2.11 13.43
CA LEU A 168 11.02 3.36 13.77
C LEU A 168 9.59 3.44 13.22
N THR A 169 9.31 2.82 12.07
CA THR A 169 7.94 2.66 11.57
C THR A 169 7.12 1.78 12.51
N SER A 170 7.69 0.68 13.01
CA SER A 170 7.01 -0.18 13.98
C SER A 170 6.73 0.57 15.29
N SER A 171 7.71 1.33 15.82
CA SER A 171 7.53 2.19 16.99
C SER A 171 6.49 3.29 16.78
N SER A 172 6.36 3.82 15.56
CA SER A 172 5.34 4.82 15.23
C SER A 172 3.92 4.21 15.28
N TYR A 173 3.77 2.94 14.91
CA TYR A 173 2.51 2.21 15.09
C TYR A 173 2.20 1.93 16.56
N GLU A 174 3.20 1.56 17.37
CA GLU A 174 3.05 1.42 18.83
C GLU A 174 2.65 2.74 19.51
N ASN A 175 3.05 3.88 18.93
CA ASN A 175 2.62 5.17 19.44
C ASN A 175 1.17 5.48 19.04
N ILE A 176 0.84 5.32 17.75
CA ILE A 176 -0.48 5.73 17.26
C ILE A 176 -1.61 4.81 17.76
N GLU A 177 -1.34 3.54 18.06
CA GLU A 177 -2.35 2.62 18.59
C GLU A 177 -2.94 3.08 19.93
N LYS A 178 -2.20 3.90 20.70
CA LYS A 178 -2.69 4.52 21.94
C LYS A 178 -3.88 5.45 21.70
N THR A 179 -3.89 6.13 20.55
CA THR A 179 -4.98 7.03 20.12
C THR A 179 -6.00 6.27 19.27
N TYR A 180 -5.52 5.39 18.40
CA TYR A 180 -6.32 4.64 17.43
C TYR A 180 -6.08 3.13 17.57
N PRO A 181 -6.76 2.44 18.51
CA PRO A 181 -6.52 1.02 18.79
C PRO A 181 -6.69 0.07 17.58
N PHE A 182 -7.45 0.47 16.57
CA PHE A 182 -7.60 -0.31 15.33
C PHE A 182 -6.32 -0.33 14.46
N LEU A 183 -5.33 0.50 14.76
CA LEU A 183 -4.01 0.51 14.12
C LEU A 183 -2.97 -0.36 14.84
N LYS A 184 -3.40 -1.19 15.79
CA LYS A 184 -2.51 -2.06 16.57
C LYS A 184 -1.66 -2.97 15.67
N TYR A 185 -0.33 -2.87 15.80
CA TYR A 185 0.62 -3.60 14.95
C TYR A 185 1.51 -4.57 15.74
N GLU A 186 0.98 -5.76 16.02
CA GLU A 186 1.73 -6.82 16.71
C GLU A 186 2.49 -7.69 15.72
N ARG A 187 3.67 -8.20 16.10
CA ARG A 187 4.53 -9.08 15.26
C ARG A 187 4.87 -8.43 13.92
N PRO A 188 5.79 -7.44 13.89
CA PRO A 188 6.19 -6.79 12.66
C PRO A 188 6.73 -7.75 11.61
N SER A 189 6.38 -7.52 10.34
CA SER A 189 6.91 -8.28 9.21
C SER A 189 7.09 -7.37 7.99
N LEU A 190 7.75 -6.24 8.22
CA LEU A 190 8.10 -5.22 7.24
C LEU A 190 9.50 -5.48 6.70
N LYS A 191 9.66 -5.61 5.38
CA LYS A 191 10.91 -6.05 4.77
C LYS A 191 11.18 -5.32 3.46
N SER A 192 12.45 -5.21 3.09
CA SER A 192 12.82 -4.84 1.72
C SER A 192 12.48 -5.98 0.77
N SER A 193 11.83 -5.66 -0.35
CA SER A 193 11.57 -6.63 -1.42
C SER A 193 12.86 -7.04 -2.12
N LEU A 194 13.06 -8.34 -2.33
CA LEU A 194 14.07 -8.89 -3.24
C LEU A 194 13.85 -8.43 -4.69
N PHE A 195 12.61 -8.01 -5.02
CA PHE A 195 12.22 -7.48 -6.32
C PHE A 195 12.21 -5.95 -6.40
N SER A 196 12.86 -5.23 -5.45
CA SER A 196 12.86 -3.75 -5.41
C SER A 196 13.19 -3.07 -6.76
N LYS A 197 14.14 -3.62 -7.52
CA LYS A 197 14.46 -3.10 -8.86
C LYS A 197 13.29 -3.26 -9.85
N MET A 198 12.64 -4.41 -9.84
CA MET A 198 11.45 -4.66 -10.67
C MET A 198 10.29 -3.76 -10.25
N LEU A 199 10.04 -3.62 -8.94
CA LEU A 199 9.03 -2.70 -8.40
C LEU A 199 9.27 -1.25 -8.87
N SER A 200 10.53 -0.81 -8.89
CA SER A 200 10.90 0.53 -9.37
C SER A 200 10.51 0.75 -10.83
N TYR A 201 10.83 -0.19 -11.72
CA TYR A 201 10.39 -0.12 -13.14
C TYR A 201 8.88 -0.29 -13.31
N MET A 202 8.23 -1.00 -12.41
CA MET A 202 6.77 -1.14 -12.46
C MET A 202 6.04 0.08 -11.86
N GLY A 203 6.76 1.02 -11.24
CA GLY A 203 6.18 2.21 -10.63
C GLY A 203 5.56 1.98 -9.25
N TYR A 204 6.00 0.95 -8.50
CA TYR A 204 5.47 0.60 -7.18
C TYR A 204 6.45 0.91 -6.04
N GLY A 205 5.91 1.50 -4.97
CA GLY A 205 6.67 1.77 -3.74
C GLY A 205 6.77 0.58 -2.80
N GLY A 206 5.88 -0.40 -2.94
CA GLY A 206 5.83 -1.61 -2.15
C GLY A 206 4.61 -2.43 -2.54
N TYR A 207 4.42 -3.53 -1.83
CA TYR A 207 3.19 -4.33 -1.87
C TYR A 207 3.10 -5.25 -0.64
N LEU A 208 1.89 -5.71 -0.33
CA LEU A 208 1.68 -6.81 0.61
C LEU A 208 1.69 -8.17 -0.11
N ASN A 209 2.44 -9.13 0.43
CA ASN A 209 2.27 -10.52 0.02
C ASN A 209 1.15 -11.19 0.80
N PRO A 210 0.03 -11.57 0.15
CA PRO A 210 -1.13 -12.14 0.84
C PRO A 210 -0.89 -13.55 1.37
N PHE A 211 0.13 -14.27 0.89
CA PHE A 211 0.38 -15.66 1.27
C PHE A 211 1.34 -15.80 2.46
N THR A 212 2.24 -14.82 2.64
CA THR A 212 3.18 -14.75 3.77
C THR A 212 2.87 -13.63 4.75
N ASN A 213 1.93 -12.74 4.40
CA ASN A 213 1.58 -11.53 5.14
C ASN A 213 2.79 -10.62 5.41
N GLU A 214 3.75 -10.58 4.49
CA GLU A 214 4.91 -9.67 4.54
C GLU A 214 4.59 -8.35 3.84
N ALA A 215 4.79 -7.22 4.53
CA ALA A 215 4.80 -5.87 3.95
C ALA A 215 6.14 -5.67 3.27
N GLN A 216 6.13 -5.59 1.95
CA GLN A 216 7.34 -5.57 1.15
C GLN A 216 7.52 -4.20 0.53
N VAL A 217 8.54 -3.49 1.01
CA VAL A 217 8.84 -2.14 0.55
C VAL A 217 9.89 -2.20 -0.56
N ASN A 218 9.76 -1.34 -1.57
CA ASN A 218 10.81 -1.07 -2.52
C ASN A 218 11.99 -0.42 -1.79
N GLY A 219 13.00 -1.22 -1.50
CA GLY A 219 14.19 -0.81 -0.76
C GLY A 219 15.18 0.03 -1.58
N LEU A 220 14.81 0.48 -2.80
CA LEU A 220 15.58 1.41 -3.61
C LEU A 220 15.01 2.84 -3.60
N LEU A 221 13.82 3.05 -3.01
CA LEU A 221 13.24 4.38 -2.88
C LEU A 221 14.19 5.34 -2.14
N PRO A 222 14.19 6.64 -2.51
CA PRO A 222 14.87 7.66 -1.73
C PRO A 222 14.47 7.59 -0.25
N LEU A 223 15.46 7.56 0.64
CA LEU A 223 15.27 7.21 2.05
C LEU A 223 14.25 8.11 2.73
N TYR A 224 14.20 9.41 2.41
CA TYR A 224 13.27 10.34 3.04
C TYR A 224 11.78 9.99 2.78
N ARG A 225 11.46 9.26 1.71
CA ARG A 225 10.09 8.80 1.42
C ARG A 225 9.77 7.45 2.06
N LEU A 226 10.80 6.67 2.39
CA LEU A 226 10.69 5.31 2.90
C LEU A 226 9.82 5.18 4.17
N PRO A 227 9.83 6.12 5.14
CA PRO A 227 8.96 6.05 6.31
C PRO A 227 7.47 5.97 5.96
N VAL A 228 6.99 6.83 5.06
CA VAL A 228 5.56 6.88 4.72
C VAL A 228 5.13 5.69 3.89
N VAL A 229 5.98 5.22 2.98
CA VAL A 229 5.72 3.99 2.22
C VAL A 229 5.72 2.78 3.14
N SER A 230 6.64 2.71 4.10
CA SER A 230 6.65 1.67 5.12
C SER A 230 5.38 1.70 5.96
N GLY A 231 4.94 2.90 6.37
CA GLY A 231 3.67 3.10 7.07
C GLY A 231 2.48 2.60 6.25
N HIS A 232 2.45 2.91 4.96
CA HIS A 232 1.43 2.47 4.01
C HIS A 232 1.37 0.93 3.89
N GLU A 233 2.51 0.27 3.69
CA GLU A 233 2.53 -1.20 3.53
C GLU A 233 2.13 -1.93 4.82
N VAL A 234 2.45 -1.37 5.99
CA VAL A 234 1.92 -1.89 7.26
C VAL A 234 0.40 -1.70 7.31
N GLY A 235 -0.16 -0.63 6.77
CA GLY A 235 -1.61 -0.46 6.61
C GLY A 235 -2.25 -1.62 5.83
N HIS A 236 -1.60 -2.08 4.76
CA HIS A 236 -2.03 -3.29 4.04
C HIS A 236 -1.93 -4.55 4.91
N GLN A 237 -0.86 -4.71 5.70
CA GLN A 237 -0.74 -5.81 6.68
C GLN A 237 -1.83 -5.78 7.76
N LEU A 238 -2.33 -4.61 8.14
CA LEU A 238 -3.47 -4.46 9.05
C LEU A 238 -4.82 -4.74 8.36
N GLY A 239 -4.79 -5.15 7.09
CA GLY A 239 -5.96 -5.58 6.34
C GLY A 239 -6.68 -4.43 5.66
N TYR A 240 -6.10 -3.24 5.54
CA TYR A 240 -6.68 -2.19 4.71
C TYR A 240 -6.24 -2.39 3.27
N SER A 241 -7.16 -2.73 2.37
CA SER A 241 -6.83 -3.03 0.97
C SER A 241 -6.82 -1.80 0.06
N SER A 242 -7.52 -0.72 0.46
CA SER A 242 -7.63 0.47 -0.37
C SER A 242 -6.36 1.30 -0.29
N GLU A 243 -5.77 1.58 -1.45
CA GLU A 243 -4.62 2.50 -1.58
C GLU A 243 -4.90 3.87 -0.95
N THR A 244 -6.14 4.33 -1.00
CA THR A 244 -6.52 5.58 -0.35
C THR A 244 -6.38 5.50 1.16
N ASP A 245 -6.94 4.45 1.75
CA ASP A 245 -6.93 4.22 3.20
C ASP A 245 -5.50 4.00 3.70
N THR A 246 -4.69 3.21 2.99
CA THR A 246 -3.31 2.94 3.40
C THR A 246 -2.38 4.13 3.20
N ASN A 247 -2.58 4.96 2.17
CA ASN A 247 -1.87 6.25 2.07
C ASN A 247 -2.23 7.18 3.23
N PHE A 248 -3.51 7.27 3.59
CA PHE A 248 -3.94 8.06 4.73
C PHE A 248 -3.38 7.53 6.05
N ILE A 249 -3.48 6.22 6.31
CA ILE A 249 -2.91 5.56 7.50
C ILE A 249 -1.40 5.78 7.57
N GLY A 250 -0.69 5.63 6.45
CA GLY A 250 0.75 5.84 6.37
C GLY A 250 1.15 7.27 6.71
N ILE A 251 0.46 8.27 6.15
CA ILE A 251 0.68 9.69 6.48
C ILE A 251 0.37 9.94 7.96
N LEU A 252 -0.80 9.50 8.42
CA LEU A 252 -1.28 9.74 9.78
C LEU A 252 -0.32 9.15 10.83
N THR A 253 0.05 7.88 10.66
CA THR A 253 0.95 7.17 11.59
C THR A 253 2.32 7.83 11.66
N ILE A 254 2.89 8.17 10.52
CA ILE A 254 4.24 8.73 10.45
C ILE A 254 4.25 10.21 10.88
N ALA A 255 3.16 10.95 10.67
CA ALA A 255 2.99 12.31 11.21
C ALA A 255 2.91 12.33 12.75
N HIS A 256 2.38 11.28 13.38
CA HIS A 256 2.32 11.11 14.83
C HIS A 256 3.58 10.46 15.44
N SER A 257 4.62 10.24 14.64
CA SER A 257 5.90 9.78 15.15
C SER A 257 6.57 10.83 16.04
N GLU A 258 7.31 10.39 17.05
CA GLU A 258 8.14 11.29 17.87
C GLU A 258 9.39 11.78 17.11
N ASP A 259 9.74 11.11 16.02
CA ASP A 259 10.91 11.42 15.22
C ASP A 259 10.66 12.58 14.22
N PRO A 260 11.47 13.67 14.25
CA PRO A 260 11.24 14.82 13.39
C PRO A 260 11.48 14.55 11.90
N TYR A 261 12.34 13.59 11.53
CA TYR A 261 12.51 13.17 10.13
C TYR A 261 11.27 12.43 9.61
N TYR A 262 10.62 11.64 10.47
CA TYR A 262 9.34 10.99 10.14
C TYR A 262 8.24 12.02 9.97
N GLN A 263 8.12 12.96 10.91
CA GLN A 263 7.18 14.07 10.77
C GLN A 263 7.42 14.82 9.46
N TYR A 264 8.67 15.12 9.10
CA TYR A 264 8.99 15.77 7.83
C TYR A 264 8.54 14.93 6.61
N ALA A 265 8.83 13.63 6.62
CA ALA A 265 8.43 12.72 5.54
C ALA A 265 6.90 12.70 5.35
N ALA A 266 6.13 12.62 6.43
CA ALA A 266 4.67 12.62 6.37
C ALA A 266 4.10 13.96 5.90
N HIS A 267 4.56 15.08 6.48
CA HIS A 267 4.03 16.41 6.14
C HIS A 267 4.38 16.82 4.70
N SER A 268 5.61 16.51 4.25
CA SER A 268 5.99 16.73 2.85
C SER A 268 5.19 15.86 1.88
N TYR A 269 4.86 14.61 2.26
CA TYR A 269 4.03 13.78 1.41
C TYR A 269 2.56 14.22 1.36
N ALA A 270 1.97 14.57 2.51
CA ALA A 270 0.64 15.17 2.58
C ALA A 270 0.55 16.45 1.74
N LEU A 271 1.58 17.31 1.85
CA LEU A 271 1.66 18.55 1.07
C LEU A 271 1.74 18.27 -0.43
N ALA A 272 2.44 17.22 -0.88
CA ALA A 272 2.45 16.83 -2.28
C ALA A 272 1.04 16.49 -2.82
N TYR A 273 0.19 15.81 -2.04
CA TYR A 273 -1.21 15.58 -2.43
C TYR A 273 -1.98 16.89 -2.60
N ILE A 274 -1.90 17.80 -1.62
CA ILE A 274 -2.62 19.08 -1.66
C ILE A 274 -2.10 19.98 -2.80
N LEU A 275 -0.79 19.99 -3.07
CA LEU A 275 -0.22 20.74 -4.18
C LEU A 275 -0.66 20.18 -5.54
N ASN A 276 -0.75 18.85 -5.70
CA ASN A 276 -1.29 18.23 -6.91
C ASN A 276 -2.77 18.58 -7.13
N LEU A 277 -3.58 18.69 -6.06
CA LEU A 277 -4.94 19.20 -6.14
C LEU A 277 -4.96 20.64 -6.70
N TRP A 278 -4.13 21.53 -6.16
CA TRP A 278 -4.04 22.90 -6.66
C TRP A 278 -3.56 22.96 -8.11
N GLN A 279 -2.59 22.14 -8.50
CA GLN A 279 -2.10 22.11 -9.88
C GLN A 279 -3.23 21.78 -10.88
N GLN A 280 -4.14 20.87 -10.51
CA GLN A 280 -5.27 20.48 -11.34
C GLN A 280 -6.40 21.51 -11.32
N LYS A 281 -6.63 22.16 -10.16
CA LYS A 281 -7.78 23.05 -9.93
C LYS A 281 -7.51 24.51 -10.28
N ASP A 282 -6.33 25.03 -9.96
CA ASP A 282 -5.92 26.43 -10.08
C ASP A 282 -4.39 26.55 -10.13
N GLU A 283 -3.85 26.48 -11.35
CA GLU A 283 -2.40 26.55 -11.62
C GLU A 283 -1.74 27.84 -11.09
N PRO A 284 -2.33 29.06 -11.23
CA PRO A 284 -1.82 30.26 -10.56
C PRO A 284 -1.63 30.11 -9.04
N THR A 285 -2.62 29.55 -8.35
CA THR A 285 -2.54 29.31 -6.90
C THR A 285 -1.47 28.26 -6.56
N PHE A 286 -1.37 27.18 -7.34
CA PHE A 286 -0.27 26.22 -7.21
C PHE A 286 1.11 26.88 -7.32
N LYS A 287 1.34 27.70 -8.35
CA LYS A 287 2.62 28.42 -8.53
C LYS A 287 2.94 29.30 -7.34
N LYS A 288 1.95 29.99 -6.78
CA LYS A 288 2.10 30.80 -5.56
C LYS A 288 2.52 29.94 -4.36
N TYR A 289 1.93 28.77 -4.16
CA TYR A 289 2.29 27.89 -3.04
C TYR A 289 3.68 27.26 -3.20
N ILE A 290 4.03 26.83 -4.42
CA ILE A 290 5.36 26.30 -4.71
C ILE A 290 6.45 27.33 -4.42
N GLN A 291 6.21 28.61 -4.73
CA GLN A 291 7.16 29.68 -4.41
C GLN A 291 7.45 29.84 -2.92
N GLN A 292 6.51 29.47 -2.05
CA GLN A 292 6.66 29.58 -0.59
C GLN A 292 7.47 28.43 0.02
N LEU A 293 7.74 27.34 -0.72
CA LEU A 293 8.56 26.24 -0.21
C LEU A 293 10.04 26.61 -0.16
N ASN A 294 10.71 26.18 0.90
CA ASN A 294 12.17 26.24 1.00
C ASN A 294 12.81 25.47 -0.16
N PRO A 295 13.92 25.95 -0.75
CA PRO A 295 14.61 25.24 -1.83
C PRO A 295 15.01 23.79 -1.47
N GLY A 296 15.35 23.53 -0.21
CA GLY A 296 15.60 22.17 0.30
C GLY A 296 14.42 21.21 0.15
N VAL A 297 13.20 21.68 0.44
CA VAL A 297 11.97 20.89 0.26
C VAL A 297 11.75 20.56 -1.21
N LYS A 298 11.95 21.54 -2.09
CA LYS A 298 11.86 21.33 -3.56
C LYS A 298 12.87 20.31 -4.05
N LYS A 299 14.10 20.31 -3.50
CA LYS A 299 15.12 19.30 -3.82
C LYS A 299 14.71 17.90 -3.42
N ASN A 300 14.08 17.70 -2.26
CA ASN A 300 13.54 16.38 -1.91
C ASN A 300 12.41 15.95 -2.86
N TYR A 301 11.51 16.86 -3.27
CA TYR A 301 10.51 16.51 -4.30
C TYR A 301 11.16 16.15 -5.64
N GLN A 302 12.20 16.88 -6.04
CA GLN A 302 12.98 16.57 -7.24
C GLN A 302 13.66 15.20 -7.13
N GLU A 303 14.23 14.85 -5.98
CA GLU A 303 14.86 13.54 -5.73
C GLU A 303 13.90 12.37 -5.99
N ILE A 304 12.63 12.51 -5.58
CA ILE A 304 11.59 11.50 -5.87
C ILE A 304 11.20 11.51 -7.34
N ALA A 305 11.05 12.70 -7.95
CA ALA A 305 10.72 12.81 -9.37
C ALA A 305 11.82 12.19 -10.25
N ASP A 306 13.08 12.49 -9.96
CA ASP A 306 14.25 11.96 -10.66
C ASP A 306 14.34 10.44 -10.51
N PHE A 307 14.07 9.91 -9.31
CA PHE A 307 14.02 8.48 -9.09
C PHE A 307 13.00 7.78 -9.99
N TRP A 308 11.77 8.30 -10.06
CA TRP A 308 10.74 7.69 -10.91
C TRP A 308 11.02 7.89 -12.40
N MET A 309 11.48 9.08 -12.80
CA MET A 309 11.85 9.37 -14.18
C MET A 309 12.98 8.46 -14.69
N PHE A 310 13.96 8.15 -13.83
CA PHE A 310 15.04 7.22 -14.16
C PHE A 310 14.54 5.78 -14.43
N HIS A 311 13.42 5.40 -13.82
CA HIS A 311 12.82 4.07 -13.97
C HIS A 311 11.62 4.05 -14.93
N GLU A 312 11.25 5.18 -15.52
CA GLU A 312 10.15 5.27 -16.48
C GLU A 312 10.44 4.37 -17.69
N ASN A 313 9.43 3.61 -18.10
CA ASN A 313 9.55 2.72 -19.25
C ASN A 313 8.19 2.47 -19.92
N PRO A 314 8.17 2.07 -21.20
CA PRO A 314 6.92 1.86 -21.95
C PRO A 314 6.02 0.75 -21.40
N LEU A 315 6.53 -0.13 -20.54
CA LEU A 315 5.76 -1.23 -19.94
C LEU A 315 5.05 -0.82 -18.65
N GLU A 316 5.49 0.26 -17.99
CA GLU A 316 4.88 0.76 -16.76
C GLU A 316 3.36 1.00 -16.90
N PRO A 317 2.83 1.63 -17.97
CA PRO A 317 1.39 1.79 -18.15
C PRO A 317 0.63 0.47 -18.27
N ILE A 318 1.27 -0.58 -18.82
CA ILE A 318 0.68 -1.92 -18.94
C ILE A 318 0.58 -2.57 -17.56
N PHE A 319 1.65 -2.53 -16.75
CA PHE A 319 1.63 -3.06 -15.39
C PHE A 319 0.58 -2.35 -14.52
N LYS A 320 0.55 -1.01 -14.59
CA LYS A 320 -0.47 -0.20 -13.91
C LYS A 320 -1.88 -0.56 -14.38
N SER A 321 -2.11 -0.78 -15.67
CA SER A 321 -3.42 -1.19 -16.19
C SER A 321 -3.86 -2.58 -15.70
N VAL A 322 -2.95 -3.54 -15.62
CA VAL A 322 -3.24 -4.89 -15.09
C VAL A 322 -3.61 -4.82 -13.61
N PHE A 323 -2.84 -4.07 -12.81
CA PHE A 323 -3.13 -3.90 -11.39
C PHE A 323 -4.41 -3.09 -11.15
N ASP A 324 -4.64 -2.03 -11.92
CA ASP A 324 -5.87 -1.25 -11.89
C ASP A 324 -7.11 -2.11 -12.19
N THR A 325 -7.01 -3.00 -13.18
CA THR A 325 -8.05 -3.99 -13.48
C THR A 325 -8.26 -4.95 -12.30
N PHE A 326 -7.17 -5.46 -11.72
CA PHE A 326 -7.22 -6.32 -10.54
C PHE A 326 -7.92 -5.64 -9.37
N LEU A 327 -7.58 -4.38 -9.07
CA LEU A 327 -8.22 -3.59 -8.02
C LEU A 327 -9.72 -3.39 -8.30
N LYS A 328 -10.09 -3.03 -9.52
CA LYS A 328 -11.50 -2.82 -9.92
C LYS A 328 -12.34 -4.08 -9.81
N VAL A 329 -11.80 -5.24 -10.22
CA VAL A 329 -12.48 -6.54 -10.08
C VAL A 329 -12.68 -6.90 -8.61
N ASN A 330 -11.79 -6.45 -7.72
CA ASN A 330 -11.90 -6.61 -6.28
C ASN A 330 -12.50 -5.35 -5.60
N ASN A 331 -13.53 -4.76 -6.18
CA ASN A 331 -14.36 -3.71 -5.54
C ASN A 331 -13.62 -2.40 -5.16
N GLN A 332 -12.50 -2.10 -5.81
CA GLN A 332 -11.84 -0.78 -5.74
C GLN A 332 -12.09 -0.03 -7.05
N GLU A 333 -13.29 0.55 -7.22
CA GLU A 333 -13.78 1.11 -8.49
C GLU A 333 -12.85 2.16 -9.15
N LEU A 334 -12.10 2.91 -8.35
CA LEU A 334 -11.15 3.92 -8.85
C LEU A 334 -9.77 3.36 -9.19
N GLY A 335 -9.49 2.11 -8.83
CA GLY A 335 -8.21 1.45 -8.99
C GLY A 335 -7.04 2.31 -8.50
N ILE A 336 -6.05 2.57 -9.36
CA ILE A 336 -4.84 3.34 -8.99
C ILE A 336 -5.13 4.85 -8.91
N GLN A 337 -6.20 5.34 -9.55
CA GLN A 337 -6.52 6.77 -9.63
C GLN A 337 -7.30 7.24 -8.39
N SER A 338 -6.62 7.37 -7.26
CA SER A 338 -7.27 7.73 -5.98
C SER A 338 -6.72 8.98 -5.28
N TYR A 339 -5.85 9.76 -5.94
CA TYR A 339 -5.24 10.98 -5.39
C TYR A 339 -6.24 11.99 -4.84
N SER A 340 -7.41 12.15 -5.47
CA SER A 340 -8.48 13.04 -5.01
C SER A 340 -9.11 12.56 -3.71
N LYS A 341 -9.22 11.24 -3.49
CA LYS A 341 -9.79 10.69 -2.25
C LYS A 341 -8.82 10.76 -1.07
N VAL A 342 -7.53 10.52 -1.28
CA VAL A 342 -6.53 10.74 -0.22
C VAL A 342 -6.56 12.19 0.25
N THR A 343 -6.65 13.12 -0.72
CA THR A 343 -6.77 14.55 -0.42
C THR A 343 -8.04 14.87 0.37
N ASP A 344 -9.19 14.31 -0.01
CA ASP A 344 -10.45 14.45 0.74
C ASP A 344 -10.33 13.93 2.18
N LEU A 345 -9.76 12.73 2.37
CA LEU A 345 -9.55 12.16 3.70
C LEU A 345 -8.64 13.05 4.57
N LEU A 346 -7.52 13.52 4.02
CA LEU A 346 -6.61 14.42 4.74
C LEU A 346 -7.29 15.74 5.13
N LEU A 347 -8.07 16.33 4.22
CA LEU A 347 -8.80 17.57 4.48
C LEU A 347 -9.88 17.39 5.55
N ARG A 348 -10.67 16.32 5.46
CA ARG A 348 -11.72 16.03 6.45
C ARG A 348 -11.11 15.76 7.82
N TYR A 349 -10.07 14.95 7.87
CA TYR A 349 -9.38 14.64 9.12
C TYR A 349 -8.75 15.91 9.74
N ASP A 350 -8.05 16.73 8.96
CA ASP A 350 -7.47 17.97 9.48
C ASP A 350 -8.53 18.96 9.97
N TYR A 351 -9.66 19.08 9.25
CA TYR A 351 -10.73 19.99 9.63
C TYR A 351 -11.39 19.63 10.96
N HIS A 352 -11.62 18.34 11.22
CA HIS A 352 -12.38 17.88 12.39
C HIS A 352 -11.51 17.47 13.57
N ILE A 353 -10.30 16.96 13.33
CA ILE A 353 -9.40 16.40 14.35
C ILE A 353 -8.06 17.12 14.36
N GLY A 354 -7.52 17.43 13.18
CA GLY A 354 -6.21 18.04 13.00
C GLY A 354 -5.13 17.01 12.69
N LEU A 355 -4.43 17.20 11.57
CA LEU A 355 -3.23 16.44 11.21
C LEU A 355 -1.98 16.98 11.92
#